data_AF-A0A2W6MWV6-F1
#
_entry.id   AF-A0A2W6MWV6-F1
#
_cell.length_a   1.000
_cell.length_b   1.000
_cell.length_c   1.000
_cell.angle_alpha   90.00
_cell.angle_beta   90.00
_cell.angle_gamma   90.00
#
_symmetry.space_group_name_H-M   'P 1'
#
loop_
_entity.id
_entity.type
_entity.pdbx_description
1 polymer ?
#
loop_
_entity_poly.entity_id
_entity_poly.type
_entity_poly.pdbx_seq_one_letter_code
_entity_poly.pdbx_strand_id
1 'polypeptide(L)'
;MAKNELLGGALWDAYSKKVSERMDNPTHLGVITQEEADKRGLKLIVADYGAEACGDAVRLYWLVDSNDVIVDAKFKSFGCGTAIASSDMMVELCLGKKVQEAVKITNIDVEKALRDEPDTPAVPGQKMHCSVMAYDVIKKAAAMYLGKNPEDFEDEIIVCECARVSLGTLKEVIKLNDLKSVEEITEYTKAGAFCKSCIKPGGHEEREYYLVDILRDVRAEMEEEALKNKADSSAKGELDFNSMTMVQKIKAIEAVIDEKIRPMLMMDGGNMEIIDLKTTSDGYSDVYIRYLGACSGCASGSTGTLFAIESVLQEDLDKSIRVFPV
;
A
#
# COMPACT_ATOMS: atom_id res chain seq x y z
N MET A 1 8.61 -13.96 10.21
CA MET A 1 8.80 -15.10 9.29
C MET A 1 9.59 -16.20 9.96
N ALA A 2 9.16 -17.46 9.81
CA ALA A 2 9.87 -18.60 10.38
C ALA A 2 11.15 -18.88 9.59
N LYS A 3 12.23 -19.32 10.25
CA LYS A 3 13.53 -19.62 9.62
C LYS A 3 13.44 -20.55 8.39
N ASN A 4 12.43 -21.41 8.34
CA ASN A 4 12.19 -22.34 7.24
C ASN A 4 11.60 -21.68 5.98
N GLU A 5 10.93 -20.53 6.10
CA GLU A 5 10.44 -19.76 4.93
C GLU A 5 11.58 -18.99 4.24
N LEU A 6 12.62 -18.63 5.00
CA LEU A 6 13.79 -17.89 4.51
C LEU A 6 14.81 -18.76 3.74
N LEU A 7 14.77 -20.09 3.89
CA LEU A 7 15.76 -21.03 3.35
C LEU A 7 15.21 -21.94 2.24
N GLY A 8 13.96 -21.71 1.79
CA GLY A 8 13.33 -22.41 0.67
C GLY A 8 13.25 -21.57 -0.60
N GLY A 9 12.82 -22.19 -1.72
CA GLY A 9 12.63 -21.52 -3.03
C GLY A 9 11.74 -20.26 -2.97
N ALA A 10 10.85 -20.18 -1.98
CA ALA A 10 9.91 -19.09 -1.76
C ALA A 10 10.56 -17.69 -1.66
N LEU A 11 11.82 -17.57 -1.22
CA LEU A 11 12.49 -16.27 -1.18
C LEU A 11 12.88 -15.78 -2.58
N TRP A 12 13.26 -16.69 -3.49
CA TRP A 12 13.62 -16.37 -4.87
C TRP A 12 12.38 -16.09 -5.71
N ASP A 13 11.28 -16.81 -5.43
CA ASP A 13 9.97 -16.59 -6.06
C ASP A 13 9.36 -15.22 -5.73
N ALA A 14 9.85 -14.55 -4.68
CA ALA A 14 9.38 -13.22 -4.27
C ALA A 14 10.09 -12.06 -5.00
N TYR A 15 11.10 -12.36 -5.83
CA TYR A 15 11.68 -11.37 -6.75
C TYR A 15 11.05 -11.51 -8.12
N SER A 16 10.83 -10.37 -8.77
CA SER A 16 10.52 -10.36 -10.20
C SER A 16 11.63 -11.00 -11.03
N LYS A 17 11.26 -11.50 -12.20
CA LYS A 17 12.21 -12.02 -13.20
C LYS A 17 13.18 -10.93 -13.63
N LYS A 18 12.69 -9.70 -13.86
CA LYS A 18 13.54 -8.56 -14.21
C LYS A 18 14.62 -8.27 -13.16
N VAL A 19 14.28 -8.36 -11.87
CA VAL A 19 15.27 -8.19 -10.80
C VAL A 19 16.30 -9.31 -10.85
N SER A 20 15.85 -10.55 -10.96
CA SER A 20 16.73 -11.72 -11.02
C SER A 20 17.69 -11.67 -12.22
N GLU A 21 17.18 -11.31 -13.39
CA GLU A 21 17.99 -11.16 -14.61
C GLU A 21 19.07 -10.09 -14.48
N ARG A 22 18.75 -8.94 -13.88
CA ARG A 22 19.73 -7.86 -13.67
C ARG A 22 20.69 -8.13 -12.51
N MET A 23 20.29 -8.96 -11.55
CA MET A 23 21.20 -9.46 -10.51
C MET A 23 22.31 -10.30 -11.13
N ASP A 24 21.95 -11.20 -12.05
CA ASP A 24 22.88 -12.14 -12.67
C ASP A 24 23.66 -11.51 -13.83
N ASN A 25 23.01 -10.67 -14.64
CA ASN A 25 23.55 -10.10 -15.87
C ASN A 25 23.23 -8.60 -16.01
N PRO A 26 23.78 -7.72 -15.14
CA PRO A 26 23.56 -6.28 -15.28
C PRO A 26 24.14 -5.76 -16.60
N THR A 27 23.36 -4.95 -17.32
CA THR A 27 23.68 -4.53 -18.69
C THR A 27 24.50 -3.23 -18.74
N HIS A 28 24.47 -2.44 -17.67
CA HIS A 28 25.14 -1.14 -17.56
C HIS A 28 26.28 -1.12 -16.54
N LEU A 29 26.70 -2.30 -16.04
CA LEU A 29 27.84 -2.39 -15.14
C LEU A 29 29.13 -1.99 -15.88
N GLY A 30 29.89 -1.05 -15.33
CA GLY A 30 31.11 -0.57 -15.97
C GLY A 30 31.67 0.72 -15.36
N VAL A 31 32.71 1.22 -16.03
CA VAL A 31 33.38 2.48 -15.68
C VAL A 31 33.49 3.27 -16.97
N ILE A 32 33.28 4.59 -16.88
CA ILE A 32 33.60 5.51 -17.96
C ILE A 32 34.80 6.35 -17.52
N THR A 33 35.82 6.41 -18.36
CA THR A 33 37.04 7.18 -18.09
C THR A 33 36.97 8.59 -18.67
N GLN A 34 37.76 9.51 -18.13
CA GLN A 34 37.86 10.86 -18.68
C GLN A 34 38.37 10.85 -20.14
N GLU A 35 39.30 9.95 -20.47
CA GLU A 35 39.82 9.82 -21.84
C GLU A 35 38.72 9.41 -22.85
N GLU A 36 37.82 8.50 -22.47
CA GLU A 36 36.67 8.13 -23.31
C GLU A 36 35.68 9.29 -23.48
N ALA A 37 35.43 10.05 -22.41
CA ALA A 37 34.58 11.23 -22.45
C ALA A 37 35.15 12.30 -23.40
N ASP A 38 36.44 12.61 -23.26
CA ASP A 38 37.15 13.58 -24.08
C ASP A 38 37.17 13.18 -25.55
N LYS A 39 37.43 11.89 -25.85
CA LYS A 39 37.38 11.35 -27.22
C LYS A 39 36.00 11.50 -27.87
N ARG A 40 34.94 11.43 -27.08
CA ARG A 40 33.56 11.60 -27.56
C ARG A 40 33.10 13.05 -27.52
N GLY A 41 33.90 13.97 -26.97
CA GLY A 41 33.52 15.37 -26.78
C GLY A 41 32.33 15.54 -25.81
N LEU A 42 32.21 14.66 -24.82
CA LEU A 42 31.10 14.63 -23.86
C LEU A 42 31.59 14.99 -22.46
N LYS A 43 30.72 15.57 -21.62
CA LYS A 43 31.03 15.88 -20.23
C LYS A 43 30.82 14.64 -19.36
N LEU A 44 31.89 14.18 -18.71
CA LEU A 44 31.82 13.11 -17.72
C LEU A 44 31.36 13.65 -16.36
N ILE A 45 30.39 12.99 -15.76
CA ILE A 45 29.98 13.15 -14.36
C ILE A 45 30.18 11.83 -13.65
N VAL A 46 30.84 11.87 -12.49
CA VAL A 46 31.06 10.71 -11.62
C VAL A 46 30.54 11.03 -10.24
N ALA A 47 29.49 10.33 -9.80
CA ALA A 47 28.85 10.55 -8.51
C ALA A 47 28.89 9.28 -7.66
N ASP A 48 29.30 9.43 -6.40
CA ASP A 48 29.36 8.35 -5.41
C ASP A 48 28.28 8.53 -4.34
N TYR A 49 27.58 7.46 -4.00
CA TYR A 49 26.64 7.46 -2.90
C TYR A 49 26.69 6.12 -2.13
N GLY A 50 26.41 6.15 -0.83
CA GLY A 50 26.41 4.96 0.01
C GLY A 50 25.40 5.07 1.13
N ALA A 51 24.70 3.96 1.39
CA ALA A 51 23.76 3.83 2.48
C ALA A 51 24.45 3.17 3.67
N GLU A 52 24.77 3.97 4.70
CA GLU A 52 25.38 3.48 5.95
C GLU A 52 24.54 2.37 6.60
N ALA A 53 23.23 2.42 6.35
CA ALA A 53 22.25 1.49 6.87
C ALA A 53 22.53 0.01 6.52
N CYS A 54 22.84 -0.26 5.26
CA CYS A 54 23.05 -1.61 4.76
C CYS A 54 24.49 -1.86 4.28
N GLY A 55 25.33 -0.82 4.26
CA GLY A 55 26.69 -0.89 3.75
C GLY A 55 26.79 -0.96 2.22
N ASP A 56 25.66 -0.76 1.52
CA ASP A 56 25.63 -0.71 0.06
C ASP A 56 26.14 0.65 -0.43
N ALA A 57 26.84 0.66 -1.56
CA ALA A 57 27.36 1.85 -2.22
C ALA A 57 27.29 1.73 -3.75
N VAL A 58 27.07 2.86 -4.42
CA VAL A 58 26.99 2.97 -5.87
C VAL A 58 27.82 4.14 -6.37
N ARG A 59 28.50 3.92 -7.48
CA ARG A 59 29.15 4.95 -8.28
C ARG A 59 28.46 5.03 -9.64
N LEU A 60 27.87 6.17 -9.94
CA LEU A 60 27.22 6.48 -11.21
C LEU A 60 28.18 7.25 -12.12
N TYR A 61 28.22 6.87 -13.39
CA TYR A 61 28.93 7.57 -14.45
C TYR A 61 27.91 8.03 -15.49
N TRP A 62 27.90 9.32 -15.82
CA TRP A 62 27.14 9.86 -16.96
C TRP A 62 28.08 10.53 -17.95
N LEU A 63 27.81 10.31 -19.24
CA LEU A 63 28.29 11.17 -20.31
C LEU A 63 27.13 12.03 -20.80
N VAL A 64 27.30 13.33 -20.69
CA VAL A 64 26.28 14.32 -21.03
C VAL A 64 26.75 15.15 -22.23
N ASP A 65 25.87 15.32 -23.21
CA ASP A 65 26.14 16.14 -24.39
C ASP A 65 25.92 17.65 -24.14
N SER A 66 26.08 18.45 -25.18
CA SER A 66 25.89 19.91 -25.13
C SER A 66 24.42 20.35 -25.06
N ASN A 67 23.46 19.43 -25.21
CA ASN A 67 22.02 19.68 -25.09
C ASN A 67 21.46 19.20 -23.74
N ASP A 68 22.34 18.94 -22.77
CA ASP A 68 22.07 18.37 -21.45
C ASP A 68 21.53 16.93 -21.46
N VAL A 69 21.71 16.17 -22.56
CA VAL A 69 21.20 14.80 -22.69
C VAL A 69 22.22 13.80 -22.20
N ILE A 70 21.78 12.84 -21.36
CA ILE A 70 22.57 11.72 -20.90
C ILE A 70 22.66 10.69 -22.04
N VAL A 71 23.76 10.70 -22.79
CA VAL A 71 23.92 9.88 -23.99
C VAL A 71 24.56 8.52 -23.72
N ASP A 72 25.20 8.37 -22.56
CA ASP A 72 25.73 7.10 -22.08
C ASP A 72 25.84 7.15 -20.56
N ALA A 73 25.70 6.00 -19.93
CA ALA A 73 25.73 5.87 -18.49
C ALA A 73 26.16 4.46 -18.10
N LYS A 74 26.96 4.40 -17.03
CA LYS A 74 27.41 3.15 -16.41
C LYS A 74 27.36 3.27 -14.91
N PHE A 75 27.44 2.15 -14.23
CA PHE A 75 27.57 2.14 -12.77
C PHE A 75 28.59 1.11 -12.28
N LYS A 76 29.11 1.35 -11.09
CA LYS A 76 29.67 0.32 -10.21
C LYS A 76 28.83 0.26 -8.95
N SER A 77 28.57 -0.94 -8.45
CA SER A 77 27.87 -1.14 -7.19
C SER A 77 28.67 -2.07 -6.29
N PHE A 78 28.70 -1.76 -5.00
CA PHE A 78 29.09 -2.65 -3.94
C PHE A 78 27.86 -2.86 -3.06
N GLY A 79 27.36 -4.09 -2.93
CA GLY A 79 26.17 -4.33 -2.14
C GLY A 79 25.46 -5.63 -2.48
N CYS A 80 24.25 -5.78 -1.96
CA CYS A 80 23.43 -6.95 -2.27
C CYS A 80 22.95 -6.96 -3.74
N GLY A 81 22.52 -8.13 -4.24
CA GLY A 81 22.05 -8.26 -5.62
C GLY A 81 20.93 -7.28 -5.99
N THR A 82 20.01 -6.99 -5.06
CA THR A 82 18.96 -5.99 -5.28
C THR A 82 19.51 -4.58 -5.51
N ALA A 83 20.62 -4.22 -4.86
CA ALA A 83 21.31 -2.95 -5.11
C ALA A 83 21.91 -2.90 -6.52
N ILE A 84 22.44 -4.03 -7.02
CA ILE A 84 22.93 -4.15 -8.40
C ILE A 84 21.79 -3.98 -9.40
N ALA A 85 20.69 -4.73 -9.22
CA ALA A 85 19.52 -4.65 -10.12
C ALA A 85 18.87 -3.26 -10.13
N SER A 86 18.74 -2.63 -8.94
CA SER A 86 18.21 -1.26 -8.82
C SER A 86 19.12 -0.25 -9.50
N SER A 87 20.44 -0.38 -9.35
CA SER A 87 21.41 0.52 -10.00
C SER A 87 21.45 0.34 -11.51
N ASP A 88 21.30 -0.89 -12.01
CA ASP A 88 21.24 -1.17 -13.45
C ASP A 88 19.98 -0.57 -14.08
N MET A 89 18.82 -0.75 -13.45
CA MET A 89 17.56 -0.13 -13.88
C MET A 89 17.61 1.40 -13.81
N MET A 90 18.18 1.94 -12.73
CA MET A 90 18.39 3.39 -12.58
C MET A 90 19.16 3.98 -13.76
N VAL A 91 20.26 3.33 -14.17
CA VAL A 91 21.05 3.78 -15.33
C VAL A 91 20.20 3.76 -16.60
N GLU A 92 19.47 2.68 -16.83
CA GLU A 92 18.59 2.55 -18.00
C GLU A 92 17.54 3.65 -18.05
N LEU A 93 16.89 3.96 -16.93
CA LEU A 93 15.90 5.04 -16.85
C LEU A 93 16.50 6.43 -17.11
N CYS A 94 17.79 6.63 -16.83
CA CYS A 94 18.47 7.90 -17.08
C CYS A 94 18.87 8.10 -18.55
N LEU A 95 19.14 7.03 -19.29
CA LEU A 95 19.63 7.10 -20.66
C LEU A 95 18.65 7.83 -21.59
N GLY A 96 19.18 8.74 -22.41
CA GLY A 96 18.42 9.53 -23.38
C GLY A 96 17.59 10.66 -22.77
N LYS A 97 17.53 10.79 -21.44
CA LYS A 97 16.84 11.91 -20.77
C LYS A 97 17.76 13.11 -20.66
N LYS A 98 17.15 14.29 -20.54
CA LYS A 98 17.88 15.47 -20.05
C LYS A 98 18.21 15.35 -18.58
N VAL A 99 19.32 15.92 -18.13
CA VAL A 99 19.72 15.91 -16.71
C VAL A 99 18.60 16.45 -15.79
N GLN A 100 17.87 17.48 -16.23
CA GLN A 100 16.77 18.10 -15.51
C GLN A 100 15.50 17.21 -15.45
N GLU A 101 15.41 16.19 -16.30
CA GLU A 101 14.35 15.18 -16.26
C GLU A 101 14.79 13.97 -15.44
N ALA A 102 16.06 13.56 -15.58
CA ALA A 102 16.63 12.46 -14.83
C ALA A 102 16.55 12.69 -13.32
N VAL A 103 16.77 13.93 -12.85
CA VAL A 103 16.66 14.29 -11.42
C VAL A 103 15.27 14.04 -10.80
N LYS A 104 14.24 13.88 -11.64
CA LYS A 104 12.86 13.60 -11.19
C LYS A 104 12.56 12.12 -11.05
N ILE A 105 13.45 11.23 -11.49
CA ILE A 105 13.30 9.79 -11.32
C ILE A 105 13.36 9.50 -9.82
N THR A 106 12.32 8.87 -9.29
CA THR A 106 12.21 8.48 -7.88
C THR A 106 12.64 7.03 -7.65
N ASN A 107 12.82 6.66 -6.38
CA ASN A 107 13.00 5.26 -5.98
C ASN A 107 11.80 4.38 -6.39
N ILE A 108 10.59 4.94 -6.32
CA ILE A 108 9.36 4.25 -6.73
C ILE A 108 9.33 4.01 -8.25
N ASP A 109 9.85 4.94 -9.05
CA ASP A 109 9.94 4.74 -10.51
C ASP A 109 10.88 3.59 -10.87
N VAL A 110 12.03 3.50 -10.18
CA VAL A 110 13.00 2.40 -10.34
C VAL A 110 12.34 1.06 -9.95
N GLU A 111 11.65 1.01 -8.83
CA GLU A 111 10.97 -0.21 -8.37
C GLU A 111 9.85 -0.63 -9.33
N LYS A 112 9.00 0.31 -9.76
CA LYS A 112 7.93 0.05 -10.74
C LYS A 112 8.49 -0.48 -12.06
N ALA A 113 9.60 0.08 -12.55
CA ALA A 113 10.23 -0.39 -13.79
C ALA A 113 10.74 -1.84 -13.69
N LEU A 114 11.12 -2.26 -12.48
CA LEU A 114 11.56 -3.62 -12.17
C LEU A 114 10.41 -4.62 -11.98
N ARG A 115 9.15 -4.19 -11.91
CA ARG A 115 8.02 -5.12 -11.74
C ARG A 115 7.78 -5.97 -12.99
N ASP A 116 7.41 -7.23 -12.79
CA ASP A 116 6.88 -8.07 -13.87
C ASP A 116 5.43 -7.69 -14.18
N GLU A 117 4.62 -7.45 -13.13
CA GLU A 117 3.21 -7.08 -13.20
C GLU A 117 2.96 -5.76 -12.46
N PRO A 118 2.07 -4.86 -12.93
CA PRO A 118 1.89 -3.52 -12.35
C PRO A 118 1.58 -3.50 -10.84
N ASP A 119 0.77 -4.45 -10.36
CA ASP A 119 0.27 -4.47 -8.99
C ASP A 119 1.10 -5.37 -8.05
N THR A 120 2.15 -6.02 -8.56
CA THR A 120 3.01 -6.91 -7.78
C THR A 120 4.38 -6.25 -7.57
N PRO A 121 4.81 -6.01 -6.32
CA PRO A 121 6.13 -5.45 -6.05
C PRO A 121 7.26 -6.26 -6.68
N ALA A 122 8.29 -5.58 -7.18
CA ALA A 122 9.40 -6.21 -7.88
C ALA A 122 10.34 -6.97 -6.93
N VAL A 123 10.33 -6.59 -5.65
CA VAL A 123 11.18 -7.11 -4.59
C VAL A 123 10.37 -7.27 -3.30
N PRO A 124 10.79 -8.16 -2.39
CA PRO A 124 10.19 -8.23 -1.06
C PRO A 124 10.30 -6.89 -0.32
N GLY A 125 9.31 -6.57 0.52
CA GLY A 125 9.23 -5.29 1.22
C GLY A 125 10.50 -4.87 1.95
N GLN A 126 11.24 -5.82 2.56
CA GLN A 126 12.48 -5.54 3.29
C GLN A 126 13.64 -5.06 2.39
N LYS A 127 13.53 -5.24 1.07
CA LYS A 127 14.54 -4.89 0.06
C LYS A 127 14.21 -3.63 -0.73
N MET A 128 13.06 -3.00 -0.46
CA MET A 128 12.65 -1.76 -1.12
C MET A 128 13.67 -0.63 -0.98
N HIS A 129 14.39 -0.55 0.15
CA HIS A 129 15.40 0.50 0.39
C HIS A 129 16.53 0.56 -0.64
N CYS A 130 16.84 -0.53 -1.36
CA CYS A 130 17.86 -0.53 -2.41
C CYS A 130 17.51 0.43 -3.57
N SER A 131 16.22 0.71 -3.78
CA SER A 131 15.76 1.70 -4.76
C SER A 131 16.00 3.15 -4.32
N VAL A 132 16.11 3.41 -3.02
CA VAL A 132 16.40 4.75 -2.46
C VAL A 132 17.83 5.18 -2.81
N MET A 133 18.77 4.23 -2.81
CA MET A 133 20.16 4.50 -3.19
C MET A 133 20.29 5.02 -4.64
N ALA A 134 19.43 4.53 -5.54
CA ALA A 134 19.39 4.97 -6.93
C ALA A 134 18.92 6.44 -7.06
N TYR A 135 17.93 6.82 -6.27
CA TYR A 135 17.43 8.20 -6.22
C TYR A 135 18.50 9.21 -5.81
N ASP A 136 19.19 8.94 -4.68
CA ASP A 136 20.18 9.85 -4.12
C ASP A 136 21.39 10.06 -5.04
N VAL A 137 21.87 9.00 -5.72
CA VAL A 137 23.02 9.13 -6.61
C VAL A 137 22.68 9.89 -7.89
N ILE A 138 21.45 9.77 -8.41
CA ILE A 138 20.96 10.59 -9.54
C ILE A 138 20.99 12.06 -9.16
N LYS A 139 20.42 12.41 -7.99
CA LYS A 139 20.41 13.81 -7.52
C LYS A 139 21.81 14.36 -7.37
N LYS A 140 22.72 13.58 -6.80
CA LYS A 140 24.13 13.97 -6.67
C LYS A 140 24.78 14.21 -8.04
N ALA A 141 24.56 13.32 -9.01
CA ALA A 141 25.08 13.50 -10.37
C ALA A 141 24.49 14.75 -11.06
N ALA A 142 23.17 14.97 -10.95
CA ALA A 142 22.50 16.14 -11.51
C ALA A 142 22.99 17.44 -10.85
N ALA A 143 23.16 17.45 -9.53
CA ALA A 143 23.70 18.56 -8.75
C ALA A 143 25.11 18.95 -9.23
N MET A 144 25.99 17.96 -9.41
CA MET A 144 27.34 18.16 -9.95
C MET A 144 27.32 18.74 -11.37
N TYR A 145 26.39 18.29 -12.22
CA TYR A 145 26.27 18.80 -13.57
C TYR A 145 25.76 20.25 -13.63
N LEU A 146 24.71 20.55 -12.85
CA LEU A 146 23.98 21.82 -12.83
C LEU A 146 24.63 22.88 -11.93
N GLY A 147 25.62 22.51 -11.12
CA GLY A 147 26.26 23.43 -10.17
C GLY A 147 25.34 23.83 -9.02
N LYS A 148 24.50 22.91 -8.55
CA LYS A 148 23.54 23.08 -7.44
C LYS A 148 23.87 22.15 -6.27
N ASN A 149 23.24 22.36 -5.12
CA ASN A 149 23.30 21.39 -4.03
C ASN A 149 22.27 20.26 -4.28
N PRO A 150 22.56 19.00 -3.90
CA PRO A 150 21.59 17.90 -4.03
C PRO A 150 20.27 18.16 -3.29
N GLU A 151 20.34 18.86 -2.16
CA GLU A 151 19.20 19.27 -1.33
C GLU A 151 18.25 20.23 -2.07
N ASP A 152 18.74 20.98 -3.07
CA ASP A 152 17.92 21.89 -3.88
C ASP A 152 16.92 21.14 -4.79
N PHE A 153 17.06 19.81 -4.88
CA PHE A 153 16.16 18.92 -5.62
C PHE A 153 15.27 18.08 -4.70
N GLU A 154 15.34 18.29 -3.38
CA GLU A 154 14.50 17.60 -2.41
C GLU A 154 13.13 18.29 -2.31
N ASP A 155 12.18 17.82 -3.10
CA ASP A 155 10.79 18.28 -3.04
C ASP A 155 10.00 17.59 -1.90
N GLU A 156 10.57 16.55 -1.28
CA GLU A 156 9.93 15.75 -0.24
C GLU A 156 10.55 15.98 1.15
N ILE A 157 9.70 16.01 2.17
CA ILE A 157 10.15 16.11 3.57
C ILE A 157 10.84 14.81 3.97
N ILE A 158 12.13 14.88 4.32
CA ILE A 158 12.88 13.73 4.82
C ILE A 158 12.63 13.56 6.32
N VAL A 159 12.09 12.40 6.70
CA VAL A 159 11.77 12.06 8.10
C VAL A 159 12.92 11.30 8.75
N CYS A 160 13.58 10.42 8.00
CA CYS A 160 14.73 9.65 8.49
C CYS A 160 15.94 9.89 7.61
N GLU A 161 16.93 10.63 8.12
CA GLU A 161 18.18 10.90 7.38
C GLU A 161 19.03 9.64 7.20
N CYS A 162 19.16 8.78 8.22
CA CYS A 162 20.01 7.60 8.15
C CYS A 162 19.61 6.61 7.05
N ALA A 163 18.31 6.54 6.76
CA ALA A 163 17.75 5.67 5.73
C ALA A 163 17.20 6.46 4.53
N ARG A 164 17.38 7.79 4.52
CA ARG A 164 16.83 8.75 3.54
C ARG A 164 15.37 8.46 3.17
N VAL A 165 14.53 8.28 4.19
CA VAL A 165 13.11 7.98 4.00
C VAL A 165 12.29 9.25 4.15
N SER A 166 11.52 9.56 3.10
CA SER A 166 10.62 10.71 3.07
C SER A 166 9.28 10.43 3.77
N LEU A 167 8.58 11.51 4.13
CA LEU A 167 7.23 11.46 4.66
C LEU A 167 6.27 10.82 3.65
N GLY A 168 6.42 11.14 2.36
CA GLY A 168 5.64 10.54 1.28
C GLY A 168 5.81 9.02 1.23
N THR A 169 7.05 8.54 1.21
CA THR A 169 7.40 7.12 1.23
C THR A 169 6.79 6.41 2.44
N LEU A 170 6.88 7.00 3.64
CA LEU A 170 6.30 6.41 4.85
C LEU A 170 4.78 6.25 4.72
N LYS A 171 4.07 7.31 4.28
CA LYS A 171 2.62 7.26 4.10
C LYS A 171 2.21 6.19 3.09
N GLU A 172 2.90 6.11 1.95
CA GLU A 172 2.61 5.14 0.90
C GLU A 172 2.85 3.70 1.38
N VAL A 173 4.00 3.42 2.00
CA VAL A 173 4.34 2.07 2.49
C VAL A 173 3.38 1.61 3.59
N ILE A 174 2.96 2.50 4.49
CA ILE A 174 1.93 2.20 5.51
C ILE A 174 0.61 1.81 4.84
N LYS A 175 0.16 2.58 3.85
CA LYS A 175 -1.10 2.32 3.13
C LYS A 175 -1.06 1.03 2.32
N LEU A 176 -0.01 0.84 1.50
CA LEU A 176 0.13 -0.31 0.61
C LEU A 176 0.22 -1.64 1.35
N ASN A 177 0.78 -1.65 2.57
CA ASN A 177 1.07 -2.88 3.31
C ASN A 177 0.24 -3.02 4.59
N ASP A 178 -0.76 -2.14 4.84
CA ASP A 178 -1.58 -2.11 6.06
C ASP A 178 -0.74 -2.15 7.37
N LEU A 179 0.37 -1.40 7.42
CA LEU A 179 1.29 -1.46 8.57
C LEU A 179 0.64 -0.93 9.86
N LYS A 180 0.93 -1.55 11.01
CA LYS A 180 0.26 -1.29 12.30
C LYS A 180 1.23 -0.91 13.42
N SER A 181 2.53 -1.00 13.17
CA SER A 181 3.56 -0.75 14.17
C SER A 181 4.77 -0.03 13.58
N VAL A 182 5.54 0.65 14.44
CA VAL A 182 6.79 1.31 14.01
C VAL A 182 7.85 0.27 13.67
N GLU A 183 7.81 -0.88 14.31
CA GLU A 183 8.64 -2.04 14.00
C GLU A 183 8.43 -2.49 12.55
N GLU A 184 7.18 -2.63 12.10
CA GLU A 184 6.87 -2.94 10.70
C GLU A 184 7.35 -1.83 9.76
N ILE A 185 7.13 -0.55 10.09
CA ILE A 185 7.68 0.56 9.29
C ILE A 185 9.19 0.42 9.14
N THR A 186 9.88 0.11 10.24
CA THR A 186 11.34 -0.07 10.26
C THR A 186 11.75 -1.26 9.41
N GLU A 187 11.03 -2.37 9.44
CA GLU A 187 11.34 -3.56 8.63
C GLU A 187 11.26 -3.29 7.13
N TYR A 188 10.24 -2.54 6.68
CA TYR A 188 10.03 -2.22 5.27
C TYR A 188 10.91 -1.07 4.78
N THR A 189 10.99 0.03 5.53
CA THR A 189 11.64 1.27 5.08
C THR A 189 13.06 1.45 5.59
N LYS A 190 13.45 0.70 6.63
CA LYS A 190 14.69 0.90 7.43
C LYS A 190 14.72 2.22 8.21
N ALA A 191 13.66 3.04 8.15
CA ALA A 191 13.54 4.22 8.99
C ALA A 191 13.55 3.81 10.47
N GLY A 192 14.36 4.50 11.29
CA GLY A 192 14.45 4.23 12.72
C GLY A 192 15.36 3.06 13.12
N ALA A 193 15.91 2.29 12.18
CA ALA A 193 16.76 1.14 12.50
C ALA A 193 18.13 1.51 13.14
N PHE A 194 18.61 2.73 12.94
CA PHE A 194 19.99 3.15 13.28
C PHE A 194 20.05 4.09 14.49
N CYS A 195 20.00 5.41 14.27
CA CYS A 195 20.10 6.41 15.33
C CYS A 195 18.83 6.50 16.20
N LYS A 196 17.71 5.93 15.71
CA LYS A 196 16.38 5.93 16.33
C LYS A 196 15.77 7.33 16.56
N SER A 197 16.41 8.40 16.06
CA SER A 197 15.95 9.79 16.21
C SER A 197 14.54 10.01 15.66
N CYS A 198 14.20 9.40 14.52
CA CYS A 198 12.88 9.57 13.90
C CYS A 198 11.78 8.72 14.54
N ILE A 199 12.06 7.80 15.48
CA ILE A 199 11.03 6.92 16.03
C ILE A 199 10.04 7.70 16.89
N LYS A 200 10.56 8.44 17.87
CA LYS A 200 9.81 9.22 18.87
C LYS A 200 10.70 10.29 19.50
N PRO A 201 10.13 11.29 20.20
CA PRO A 201 10.93 12.27 20.95
C PRO A 201 11.93 11.63 21.92
N GLY A 202 13.09 12.27 22.08
CA GLY A 202 14.16 11.80 22.97
C GLY A 202 15.15 10.81 22.34
N GLY A 203 15.24 10.78 21.01
CA GLY A 203 16.29 10.05 20.28
C GLY A 203 17.65 10.78 20.29
N HIS A 204 18.57 10.35 19.41
CA HIS A 204 19.92 10.92 19.34
C HIS A 204 19.92 12.41 18.96
N GLU A 205 18.93 12.84 18.17
CA GLU A 205 18.65 14.23 17.87
C GLU A 205 17.14 14.48 17.81
N GLU A 206 16.74 15.75 17.88
CA GLU A 206 15.34 16.15 17.70
C GLU A 206 14.92 16.10 16.23
N ARG A 207 13.66 15.77 15.98
CA ARG A 207 13.08 15.65 14.64
C ARG A 207 11.72 16.34 14.63
N GLU A 208 11.37 16.93 13.49
CA GLU A 208 10.05 17.57 13.30
C GLU A 208 8.93 16.54 13.20
N TYR A 209 9.21 15.40 12.57
CA TYR A 209 8.26 14.30 12.38
C TYR A 209 8.78 13.01 13.02
N TYR A 210 7.88 12.27 13.65
CA TYR A 210 8.18 10.99 14.27
C TYR A 210 7.32 9.86 13.69
N LEU A 211 7.91 8.67 13.56
CA LEU A 211 7.25 7.49 13.01
C LEU A 211 6.00 7.10 13.81
N VAL A 212 6.02 7.27 15.14
CA VAL A 212 4.84 7.02 16.00
C VAL A 212 3.66 7.91 15.64
N ASP A 213 3.91 9.18 15.32
CA ASP A 213 2.86 10.15 14.98
C ASP A 213 2.38 9.93 13.55
N ILE A 214 3.30 9.75 12.60
CA ILE A 214 2.97 9.47 11.21
C ILE A 214 2.10 8.21 11.10
N LEU A 215 2.47 7.13 11.79
CA LEU A 215 1.69 5.89 11.80
C LEU A 215 0.28 6.13 12.34
N ARG A 216 0.15 6.79 13.50
CA ARG A 216 -1.14 7.11 14.10
C ARG A 216 -2.03 7.88 13.11
N ASP A 217 -1.47 8.93 12.51
CA ASP A 217 -2.24 9.85 11.67
C ASP A 217 -2.66 9.18 10.36
N VAL A 218 -1.76 8.44 9.70
CA VAL A 218 -2.09 7.70 8.46
C VAL A 218 -3.13 6.60 8.73
N ARG A 219 -3.03 5.90 9.86
CA ARG A 219 -4.03 4.89 10.25
C ARG A 219 -5.40 5.49 10.49
N ALA A 220 -5.46 6.66 11.12
CA ALA A 220 -6.71 7.39 11.33
C ALA A 220 -7.32 7.82 9.98
N GLU A 221 -6.51 8.32 9.04
CA GLU A 221 -6.95 8.63 7.67
C GLU A 221 -7.53 7.39 6.97
N MET A 222 -6.83 6.25 7.02
CA MET A 222 -7.28 4.99 6.41
C MET A 222 -8.60 4.49 7.02
N GLU A 223 -8.77 4.61 8.33
CA GLU A 223 -10.01 4.23 9.01
C GLU A 223 -11.17 5.14 8.62
N GLU A 224 -10.94 6.45 8.53
CA GLU A 224 -11.94 7.42 8.06
C GLU A 224 -12.37 7.14 6.62
N GLU A 225 -11.41 6.89 5.72
CA GLU A 225 -11.69 6.49 4.33
C GLU A 225 -12.48 5.18 4.27
N ALA A 226 -12.13 4.18 5.08
CA ALA A 226 -12.86 2.92 5.14
C ALA A 226 -14.30 3.12 5.65
N LEU A 227 -14.51 3.99 6.64
CA LEU A 227 -15.85 4.34 7.14
C LEU A 227 -16.67 5.09 6.09
N LYS A 228 -16.07 6.05 5.38
CA LYS A 228 -16.72 6.76 4.26
C LYS A 228 -17.12 5.80 3.15
N ASN A 229 -16.21 4.92 2.73
CA ASN A 229 -16.50 3.91 1.71
C ASN A 229 -17.64 2.99 2.13
N LYS A 230 -17.67 2.53 3.40
CA LYS A 230 -18.80 1.75 3.93
C LYS A 230 -20.11 2.55 3.94
N ALA A 231 -20.07 3.83 4.29
CA ALA A 231 -21.26 4.69 4.27
C ALA A 231 -21.78 4.91 2.83
N ASP A 232 -20.89 5.13 1.86
CA ASP A 232 -21.24 5.34 0.46
C ASP A 232 -21.77 4.06 -0.20
N SER A 233 -21.17 2.89 0.08
CA SER A 233 -21.69 1.59 -0.34
C SER A 233 -23.07 1.29 0.27
N SER A 234 -23.30 1.76 1.51
CA SER A 234 -24.63 1.67 2.13
C SER A 234 -25.66 2.53 1.41
N ALA A 235 -25.28 3.73 0.97
CA ALA A 235 -26.16 4.65 0.25
C ALA A 235 -26.49 4.17 -1.18
N LYS A 236 -25.60 3.37 -1.78
CA LYS A 236 -25.77 2.79 -3.12
C LYS A 236 -26.48 1.44 -3.16
N GLY A 237 -26.75 0.82 -1.99
CA GLY A 237 -27.39 -0.50 -1.92
C GLY A 237 -26.51 -1.66 -2.40
N GLU A 238 -25.19 -1.50 -2.42
CA GLU A 238 -24.22 -2.48 -2.95
C GLU A 238 -23.53 -3.32 -1.86
N LEU A 239 -23.93 -3.18 -0.58
CA LEU A 239 -23.36 -3.99 0.50
C LEU A 239 -23.98 -5.38 0.52
N ASP A 240 -23.13 -6.40 0.47
CA ASP A 240 -23.50 -7.78 0.81
C ASP A 240 -24.08 -7.82 2.24
N PHE A 241 -25.23 -8.45 2.44
CA PHE A 241 -25.96 -8.43 3.72
C PHE A 241 -25.07 -8.86 4.90
N ASN A 242 -24.18 -9.83 4.68
CA ASN A 242 -23.28 -10.33 5.72
C ASN A 242 -22.17 -9.33 6.10
N SER A 243 -21.84 -8.40 5.21
CA SER A 243 -20.88 -7.33 5.44
C SER A 243 -21.48 -6.09 6.12
N MET A 244 -22.81 -6.03 6.26
CA MET A 244 -23.52 -4.94 6.92
C MET A 244 -23.32 -4.95 8.44
N THR A 245 -23.20 -3.77 9.03
CA THR A 245 -23.29 -3.59 10.50
C THR A 245 -24.68 -3.99 11.01
N MET A 246 -24.80 -4.28 12.30
CA MET A 246 -26.09 -4.65 12.91
C MET A 246 -27.19 -3.63 12.65
N VAL A 247 -26.87 -2.33 12.74
CA VAL A 247 -27.86 -1.26 12.48
C VAL A 247 -28.29 -1.24 11.01
N GLN A 248 -27.36 -1.49 10.07
CA GLN A 248 -27.67 -1.57 8.65
C GLN A 248 -28.51 -2.82 8.33
N LYS A 249 -28.18 -3.97 8.92
CA LYS A 249 -28.99 -5.20 8.78
C LYS A 249 -30.42 -4.97 9.25
N ILE A 250 -30.60 -4.35 10.43
CA ILE A 250 -31.94 -4.02 10.94
C ILE A 250 -32.68 -3.10 9.97
N LYS A 251 -32.05 -2.02 9.49
CA LYS A 251 -32.70 -1.11 8.52
C LYS A 251 -33.06 -1.78 7.20
N ALA A 252 -32.20 -2.67 6.69
CA ALA A 252 -32.46 -3.41 5.46
C ALA A 252 -33.63 -4.39 5.64
N ILE A 253 -33.66 -5.13 6.74
CA ILE A 253 -34.78 -6.02 7.10
C ILE A 253 -36.07 -5.21 7.27
N GLU A 254 -36.02 -4.08 7.97
CA GLU A 254 -37.18 -3.22 8.21
C GLU A 254 -37.75 -2.64 6.91
N ALA A 255 -36.89 -2.22 5.98
CA ALA A 255 -37.31 -1.74 4.66
C ALA A 255 -38.04 -2.83 3.87
N VAL A 256 -37.51 -4.06 3.82
CA VAL A 256 -38.17 -5.19 3.16
C VAL A 256 -39.49 -5.55 3.84
N ILE A 257 -39.53 -5.52 5.18
CA ILE A 257 -40.77 -5.75 5.93
C ILE A 257 -41.81 -4.70 5.56
N ASP A 258 -41.46 -3.42 5.58
CA ASP A 258 -42.39 -2.33 5.31
C ASP A 258 -42.91 -2.34 3.87
N GLU A 259 -42.06 -2.66 2.90
CA GLU A 259 -42.43 -2.68 1.48
C GLU A 259 -43.24 -3.92 1.10
N LYS A 260 -42.85 -5.11 1.59
CA LYS A 260 -43.37 -6.39 1.06
C LYS A 260 -44.23 -7.18 2.03
N ILE A 261 -43.98 -7.08 3.32
CA ILE A 261 -44.57 -7.98 4.32
C ILE A 261 -45.71 -7.29 5.08
N ARG A 262 -45.48 -6.06 5.54
CA ARG A 262 -46.43 -5.27 6.33
C ARG A 262 -47.74 -5.00 5.58
N PRO A 263 -47.76 -4.68 4.27
CA PRO A 263 -49.02 -4.49 3.54
C PRO A 263 -49.88 -5.76 3.54
N MET A 264 -49.26 -6.94 3.43
CA MET A 264 -49.98 -8.22 3.46
C MET A 264 -50.59 -8.49 4.83
N LEU A 265 -49.83 -8.28 5.91
CA LEU A 265 -50.32 -8.51 7.27
C LEU A 265 -51.42 -7.54 7.68
N MET A 266 -51.32 -6.28 7.23
CA MET A 266 -52.32 -5.26 7.53
C MET A 266 -53.64 -5.50 6.81
N MET A 267 -53.63 -6.12 5.62
CA MET A 267 -54.87 -6.55 4.94
C MET A 267 -55.66 -7.55 5.79
N ASP A 268 -54.96 -8.41 6.52
CA ASP A 268 -55.54 -9.40 7.44
C ASP A 268 -55.82 -8.83 8.85
N GLY A 269 -55.67 -7.52 9.06
CA GLY A 269 -55.92 -6.85 10.33
C GLY A 269 -54.85 -7.10 11.40
N GLY A 270 -53.67 -7.55 11.01
CA GLY A 270 -52.52 -7.76 11.88
C GLY A 270 -51.33 -6.85 11.55
N ASN A 271 -50.25 -7.02 12.30
CA ASN A 271 -48.99 -6.32 12.08
C ASN A 271 -47.82 -7.07 12.77
N MET A 272 -46.61 -6.55 12.66
CA MET A 272 -45.43 -7.04 13.39
C MET A 272 -44.43 -5.92 13.70
N GLU A 273 -43.52 -6.23 14.62
CA GLU A 273 -42.32 -5.43 14.88
C GLU A 273 -41.11 -6.35 15.14
N ILE A 274 -39.92 -5.82 14.86
CA ILE A 274 -38.65 -6.48 15.18
C ILE A 274 -38.32 -6.18 16.64
N ILE A 275 -38.04 -7.21 17.42
CA ILE A 275 -37.65 -7.10 18.83
C ILE A 275 -36.12 -7.11 18.97
N ASP A 276 -35.46 -8.00 18.23
CA ASP A 276 -34.01 -8.15 18.32
C ASP A 276 -33.45 -8.77 17.03
N LEU A 277 -32.16 -8.56 16.80
CA LEU A 277 -31.39 -9.22 15.76
C LEU A 277 -30.11 -9.75 16.39
N LYS A 278 -29.82 -11.04 16.22
CA LYS A 278 -28.59 -11.67 16.72
C LYS A 278 -27.83 -12.31 15.59
N THR A 279 -26.52 -12.08 15.53
CA THR A 279 -25.64 -12.87 14.66
C THR A 279 -25.06 -14.02 15.47
N THR A 280 -25.27 -15.23 14.99
CA THR A 280 -24.76 -16.46 15.61
C THR A 280 -23.30 -16.72 15.22
N SER A 281 -22.60 -17.52 16.02
CA SER A 281 -21.22 -17.97 15.72
C SER A 281 -21.08 -18.65 14.36
N ASP A 282 -22.18 -19.20 13.86
CA ASP A 282 -22.22 -20.01 12.64
C ASP A 282 -22.57 -19.16 11.40
N GLY A 283 -22.60 -17.83 11.55
CA GLY A 283 -22.82 -16.87 10.46
C GLY A 283 -24.28 -16.54 10.15
N TYR A 284 -25.26 -17.16 10.82
CA TYR A 284 -26.68 -16.86 10.62
C TYR A 284 -27.13 -15.59 11.35
N SER A 285 -28.07 -14.87 10.75
CA SER A 285 -28.71 -13.69 11.33
C SER A 285 -30.13 -14.04 11.80
N ASP A 286 -30.30 -14.17 13.12
CA ASP A 286 -31.55 -14.54 13.77
C ASP A 286 -32.36 -13.29 14.12
N VAL A 287 -33.49 -13.13 13.42
CA VAL A 287 -34.43 -12.02 13.58
C VAL A 287 -35.54 -12.45 14.53
N TYR A 288 -35.68 -11.76 15.65
CA TYR A 288 -36.75 -11.99 16.61
C TYR A 288 -37.86 -10.99 16.37
N ILE A 289 -39.07 -11.48 16.10
CA ILE A 289 -40.23 -10.65 15.78
C ILE A 289 -41.36 -10.86 16.79
N ARG A 290 -42.18 -9.83 16.98
CA ARG A 290 -43.43 -9.91 17.73
C ARG A 290 -44.60 -9.57 16.82
N TYR A 291 -45.60 -10.44 16.77
CA TYR A 291 -46.85 -10.17 16.07
C TYR A 291 -47.74 -9.22 16.88
N LEU A 292 -48.47 -8.39 16.15
CA LEU A 292 -49.41 -7.40 16.67
C LEU A 292 -50.79 -7.57 16.00
N GLY A 293 -51.84 -7.09 16.65
CA GLY A 293 -53.21 -7.12 16.10
C GLY A 293 -53.75 -8.55 15.92
N ALA A 294 -54.49 -8.79 14.84
CA ALA A 294 -55.09 -10.10 14.56
C ALA A 294 -54.05 -11.25 14.41
N CYS A 295 -52.78 -10.92 14.16
CA CYS A 295 -51.71 -11.91 14.04
C CYS A 295 -51.25 -12.49 15.38
N SER A 296 -51.54 -11.88 16.54
CA SER A 296 -51.04 -12.33 17.84
C SER A 296 -51.69 -13.63 18.35
N GLY A 297 -52.79 -14.09 17.74
CA GLY A 297 -53.53 -15.29 18.14
C GLY A 297 -54.00 -16.18 16.99
N CYS A 298 -53.53 -15.93 15.76
CA CYS A 298 -53.91 -16.70 14.58
C CYS A 298 -53.14 -18.04 14.53
N ALA A 299 -53.83 -19.15 14.34
CA ALA A 299 -53.22 -20.49 14.20
C ALA A 299 -52.21 -20.58 13.03
N SER A 300 -52.38 -19.73 12.01
CA SER A 300 -51.47 -19.62 10.86
C SER A 300 -50.28 -18.67 11.10
N GLY A 301 -50.27 -17.91 12.20
CA GLY A 301 -49.19 -16.97 12.55
C GLY A 301 -47.91 -17.68 12.99
N SER A 302 -48.02 -18.83 13.65
CA SER A 302 -46.89 -19.61 14.18
C SER A 302 -46.21 -20.53 13.16
N THR A 303 -46.74 -20.66 11.94
CA THR A 303 -46.21 -21.58 10.92
C THR A 303 -46.19 -20.95 9.54
N GLY A 304 -47.34 -20.84 8.87
CA GLY A 304 -47.41 -20.39 7.47
C GLY A 304 -46.94 -18.95 7.26
N THR A 305 -47.37 -18.04 8.13
CA THR A 305 -47.00 -16.61 8.03
C THR A 305 -45.52 -16.42 8.33
N LEU A 306 -45.01 -17.08 9.38
CA LEU A 306 -43.59 -17.03 9.76
C LEU A 306 -42.68 -17.51 8.64
N PHE A 307 -43.04 -18.62 7.98
CA PHE A 307 -42.29 -19.15 6.85
C PHE A 307 -42.30 -18.20 5.64
N ALA A 308 -43.43 -17.55 5.38
CA ALA A 308 -43.53 -16.56 4.30
C ALA A 308 -42.63 -15.34 4.57
N ILE A 309 -42.60 -14.84 5.82
CA ILE A 309 -41.74 -13.73 6.23
C ILE A 309 -40.26 -14.09 6.06
N GLU A 310 -39.86 -15.26 6.55
CA GLU A 310 -38.50 -15.76 6.40
C GLU A 310 -38.10 -15.90 4.93
N SER A 311 -38.98 -16.46 4.10
CA SER A 311 -38.71 -16.65 2.67
C SER A 311 -38.50 -15.32 1.95
N VAL A 312 -39.35 -14.32 2.20
CA VAL A 312 -39.21 -12.99 1.58
C VAL A 312 -37.90 -12.32 2.00
N LEU A 313 -37.54 -12.39 3.29
CA LEU A 313 -36.26 -11.83 3.75
C LEU A 313 -35.05 -12.55 3.14
N GLN A 314 -35.13 -13.87 2.96
CA GLN A 314 -34.05 -14.64 2.33
C GLN A 314 -33.91 -14.36 0.83
N GLU A 315 -35.02 -14.13 0.12
CA GLU A 315 -35.03 -13.82 -1.31
C GLU A 315 -34.50 -12.41 -1.60
N ASP A 316 -34.84 -11.44 -0.75
CA ASP A 316 -34.49 -10.03 -0.98
C ASP A 316 -33.16 -9.59 -0.35
N LEU A 317 -32.71 -10.26 0.70
CA LEU A 317 -31.50 -9.86 1.43
C LEU A 317 -30.43 -10.95 1.39
N ASP A 318 -30.63 -12.06 2.12
CA ASP A 318 -29.65 -13.14 2.19
C ASP A 318 -30.21 -14.43 2.78
N LYS A 319 -29.73 -15.58 2.28
CA LYS A 319 -30.18 -16.91 2.71
C LYS A 319 -29.82 -17.28 4.16
N SER A 320 -28.93 -16.54 4.81
CA SER A 320 -28.53 -16.76 6.20
C SER A 320 -29.52 -16.20 7.23
N ILE A 321 -30.61 -15.57 6.79
CA ILE A 321 -31.63 -14.99 7.67
C ILE A 321 -32.58 -16.07 8.18
N ARG A 322 -32.83 -16.08 9.50
CA ARG A 322 -33.83 -16.95 10.15
C ARG A 322 -34.75 -16.11 11.02
N VAL A 323 -36.03 -16.43 11.04
CA VAL A 323 -37.05 -15.61 11.74
C VAL A 323 -37.69 -16.40 12.87
N PHE A 324 -37.67 -15.83 14.07
CA PHE A 324 -38.21 -16.43 15.28
C PHE A 324 -39.30 -15.55 15.89
N PRO A 325 -40.48 -16.10 16.23
CA PRO A 325 -41.48 -15.38 16.99
C PRO A 325 -41.10 -15.33 18.48
N VAL A 326 -41.43 -14.23 19.15
CA VAL A 326 -41.29 -14.02 20.60
C VAL A 326 -42.65 -14.12 21.29
#